data_AF-A0A9C6X8U6-F1
#
_entry.id   AF-A0A9C6X8U6-F1
#
_cell.length_a   1.000
_cell.length_b   1.000
_cell.length_c   1.000
_cell.angle_alpha   90.00
_cell.angle_beta   90.00
_cell.angle_gamma   90.00
#
_symmetry.space_group_name_H-M   'P 1'
#
loop_
_entity.id
_entity.type
_entity.pdbx_description
1 polymer ?
#
loop_
_entity_poly.entity_id
_entity_poly.type
_entity_poly.pdbx_seq_one_letter_code
_entity_poly.pdbx_strand_id
1 'polypeptide(L)' 'MATDKIKVAVRVRPFNRRELELGTDCVVEMDSDQTILHHPNTLDKMERKHPKTFAFDHCFDSLDPASPKFASQEEVFDSL' A
#
# COMPACT_ATOMS: atom_id res chain seq x y z
N MET A 1 11.33 -29.00 -13.97
CA MET A 1 11.86 -27.63 -14.11
C MET A 1 11.57 -26.92 -12.81
N ALA A 2 12.60 -26.56 -12.03
CA ALA A 2 12.38 -25.72 -10.86
C ALA A 2 12.22 -24.29 -11.38
N THR A 3 10.98 -23.85 -11.52
CA THR A 3 10.62 -22.47 -11.90
C THR A 3 9.96 -21.76 -10.74
N ASP A 4 10.50 -21.92 -9.52
CA ASP A 4 10.08 -21.09 -8.41
C ASP A 4 10.77 -19.73 -8.52
N LYS A 5 10.05 -18.78 -9.09
CA LYS A 5 10.40 -17.36 -9.00
C LYS A 5 10.09 -16.90 -7.58
N ILE A 6 10.95 -16.08 -7.00
CA ILE A 6 10.68 -15.42 -5.73
C ILE A 6 9.41 -14.59 -5.90
N LYS A 7 8.40 -14.87 -5.06
CA LYS A 7 7.20 -14.05 -4.97
C LYS A 7 7.43 -12.92 -3.98
N VAL A 8 6.93 -11.73 -4.31
CA VAL A 8 7.01 -10.54 -3.48
C VAL A 8 5.60 -10.05 -3.18
N ALA A 9 5.32 -9.86 -1.90
CA ALA A 9 4.06 -9.30 -1.43
C ALA A 9 4.31 -8.02 -0.63
N VAL A 10 3.40 -7.06 -0.79
CA VAL A 10 3.37 -5.82 -0.02
C VAL A 10 2.01 -5.64 0.64
N ARG A 11 1.99 -5.02 1.82
CA ARG A 11 0.77 -4.78 2.58
C ARG A 11 0.80 -3.38 3.20
N VAL A 12 -0.21 -2.57 2.92
CA VAL A 12 -0.41 -1.30 3.63
C VAL A 12 -1.22 -1.56 4.90
N ARG A 13 -0.83 -0.93 6.00
CA ARG A 13 -1.53 -1.04 7.29
C ARG A 13 -2.50 0.13 7.49
N PRO A 14 -3.48 0.02 8.39
CA PRO A 14 -4.24 1.17 8.86
C PRO A 14 -3.32 2.21 9.51
N PHE A 15 -3.81 3.45 9.57
CA PHE A 15 -3.18 4.49 10.36
C PHE A 15 -3.10 4.10 11.84
N ASN A 16 -1.98 4.43 12.47
CA ASN A 16 -1.83 4.35 13.91
C ASN A 16 -2.46 5.58 14.58
N ARG A 17 -2.64 5.50 15.89
CA ARG A 17 -3.28 6.57 16.67
C ARG A 17 -2.64 7.95 16.46
N ARG A 18 -1.31 8.03 16.40
CA ARG A 18 -0.58 9.29 16.23
C ARG A 18 -0.82 9.90 14.85
N GLU A 19 -0.83 9.08 13.80
CA GLU A 19 -1.08 9.53 12.43
C GLU A 19 -2.50 10.09 12.28
N LEU A 20 -3.48 9.47 12.93
CA LEU A 20 -4.86 9.96 13.01
C LEU A 20 -4.95 11.28 13.80
N GLU A 21 -4.33 11.37 14.97
CA GLU A 21 -4.33 12.58 15.81
C GLU A 21 -3.68 13.78 15.12
N LEU A 22 -2.67 13.55 14.28
CA LEU A 22 -1.97 14.58 13.52
C LEU A 22 -2.61 14.86 12.16
N GLY A 23 -3.66 14.14 11.75
CA GLY A 23 -4.28 14.28 10.44
C GLY A 23 -3.28 14.07 9.29
N THR A 24 -2.45 13.02 9.39
CA THR A 24 -1.39 12.77 8.41
C THR A 24 -1.98 12.30 7.08
N ASP A 25 -1.49 12.84 5.96
CA ASP A 25 -1.92 12.42 4.62
C ASP A 25 -1.54 10.95 4.34
N CYS A 26 -2.49 10.21 3.73
CA CYS A 26 -2.18 8.89 3.16
C CYS A 26 -1.48 9.07 1.82
N VAL A 27 -0.25 8.59 1.71
CA VAL A 27 0.55 8.70 0.47
C VAL A 27 0.69 7.38 -0.27
N VAL A 28 0.05 6.31 0.21
CA VAL A 28 0.09 4.99 -0.41
C VAL A 28 -1.31 4.65 -0.88
N GLU A 29 -1.42 4.35 -2.17
CA GLU A 29 -2.63 3.85 -2.81
C GLU A 29 -2.32 2.47 -3.39
N MET A 30 -3.23 1.53 -3.22
CA MET A 30 -3.08 0.18 -3.77
C MET A 30 -4.21 -0.10 -4.75
N ASP A 31 -3.85 -0.60 -5.92
CA ASP A 31 -4.80 -1.02 -6.93
C ASP A 31 -4.34 -2.35 -7.54
N SER A 32 -5.18 -3.38 -7.41
CA SER A 32 -4.88 -4.76 -7.82
C SER A 32 -3.51 -5.28 -7.37
N ASP A 33 -2.55 -5.27 -8.27
CA ASP A 33 -1.18 -5.77 -8.19
C ASP A 33 -0.15 -4.63 -8.11
N GLN A 34 -0.63 -3.38 -8.06
CA GLN A 34 0.16 -2.17 -8.07
C GLN A 34 0.05 -1.40 -6.74
N THR A 35 1.17 -0.82 -6.34
CA THR A 35 1.26 0.15 -5.26
C THR A 35 1.74 1.47 -5.82
N ILE A 36 0.95 2.53 -5.61
CA ILE A 36 1.23 3.89 -6.04
C ILE A 36 1.66 4.70 -4.81
N LEU A 37 2.89 5.21 -4.85
CA LEU A 37 3.43 6.09 -3.82
C LEU A 37 3.34 7.54 -4.28
N HIS A 38 2.46 8.30 -3.64
CA HIS A 38 2.28 9.74 -3.83
C HIS A 38 3.34 10.53 -3.05
N HIS A 39 3.65 11.74 -3.51
CA HIS A 39 4.53 12.64 -2.77
C HIS A 39 3.70 13.42 -1.74
N PRO A 40 4.18 13.56 -0.48
CA PRO A 40 3.44 14.29 0.54
C PRO A 40 3.34 15.78 0.19
N ASN A 41 2.16 16.36 0.43
CA ASN A 41 1.85 17.76 0.08
C ASN A 41 2.68 18.78 0.87
N THR A 42 3.19 18.40 2.05
CA THR A 42 3.97 19.28 2.94
C THR A 42 5.38 19.60 2.43
N LEU A 43 5.85 18.93 1.36
CA LEU A 43 7.12 19.24 0.69
C LEU A 43 6.93 20.35 -0.36
N ASP A 44 6.47 21.51 0.09
CA ASP A 44 5.97 22.63 -0.74
C ASP A 44 7.00 23.33 -1.66
N LYS A 45 8.25 22.85 -1.81
CA LYS A 45 9.28 23.66 -2.51
C LYS A 45 10.31 22.97 -3.41
N MET A 46 10.37 21.65 -3.52
CA MET A 46 11.32 21.01 -4.45
C MET A 46 10.64 19.90 -5.24
N GLU A 47 10.01 20.33 -6.33
CA GLU A 47 9.52 19.52 -7.45
C GLU A 47 8.35 18.58 -7.09
N ARG A 48 7.15 18.92 -7.59
CA ARG A 48 6.00 18.00 -7.67
C ARG A 48 6.39 16.80 -8.54
N LYS A 49 7.08 15.84 -7.95
CA LYS A 49 7.50 14.60 -8.61
C LYS A 49 6.28 13.75 -8.84
N HIS A 50 6.23 13.12 -10.01
CA HIS A 50 5.16 12.19 -10.36
C HIS A 50 5.06 11.05 -9.32
N PRO A 51 3.85 10.54 -9.03
CA PRO A 51 3.68 9.35 -8.23
C PRO A 51 4.54 8.20 -8.76
N LYS A 52 5.05 7.37 -7.85
CA LYS A 52 5.85 6.20 -8.21
C LYS A 52 4.99 4.95 -8.13
N THR A 53 4.82 4.27 -9.25
CA THR A 53 4.07 3.02 -9.33
C THR A 53 5.02 1.83 -9.30
N PHE A 54 4.69 0.84 -8.46
CA PHE A 54 5.39 -0.43 -8.33
C PHE A 54 4.40 -1.57 -8.55
N ALA A 55 4.84 -2.68 -9.14
CA ALA A 55 4.02 -3.88 -9.31
C ALA A 55 4.65 -5.05 -8.55
N PHE A 56 3.80 -5.86 -7.92
CA PHE A 56 4.20 -7.00 -7.09
C PHE A 56 3.30 -8.20 -7.38
N ASP A 57 3.67 -9.39 -6.90
CA ASP A 57 2.83 -10.58 -7.05
C ASP A 57 1.54 -10.45 -6.23
N HIS A 58 1.63 -9.81 -5.05
CA HIS A 58 0.48 -9.53 -4.18
C HIS A 58 0.57 -8.14 -3.56
N CYS A 59 -0.55 -7.39 -3.60
CA CYS A 59 -0.72 -6.09 -2.97
C CYS A 59 -1.94 -6.14 -2.05
N PHE A 60 -1.73 -6.07 -0.74
CA PHE A 60 -2.78 -6.18 0.26
C PHE A 60 -3.14 -4.81 0.85
N ASP A 61 -4.34 -4.31 0.56
CA ASP A 61 -4.86 -3.08 1.15
C ASP A 61 -5.54 -3.36 2.49
N SER A 62 -4.85 -3.18 3.62
CA SER A 62 -5.47 -3.28 4.94
C SER A 62 -5.75 -1.92 5.57
N LEU A 63 -5.93 -0.83 4.81
CA LEU A 63 -6.04 0.50 5.38
C LEU A 63 -7.39 0.75 6.07
N ASP A 64 -8.50 0.39 5.41
CA ASP A 64 -9.86 0.61 5.91
C ASP A 64 -10.67 -0.70 5.90
N PRO A 65 -11.08 -1.23 7.08
CA PRO A 65 -11.94 -2.41 7.17
C PRO A 65 -13.29 -2.29 6.49
N ALA A 66 -13.78 -1.07 6.23
CA ALA A 66 -15.03 -0.85 5.50
C ALA A 66 -14.85 -0.86 3.97
N SER A 67 -13.60 -0.82 3.48
CA SER A 67 -13.30 -0.86 2.06
C SER A 67 -13.59 -2.25 1.48
N PRO A 68 -14.20 -2.34 0.28
CA PRO A 68 -14.36 -3.63 -0.41
C PRO A 68 -13.03 -4.24 -0.85
N LYS A 69 -11.93 -3.47 -0.84
CA LYS A 69 -10.58 -3.93 -1.16
C LYS A 69 -9.79 -4.37 0.09
N PHE A 70 -10.44 -4.43 1.26
CA PHE A 70 -9.77 -4.72 2.52
C PHE A 70 -9.20 -6.14 2.58
N ALA A 71 -7.88 -6.25 2.63
CA ALA A 71 -7.18 -7.51 2.82
C ALA A 71 -7.12 -7.87 4.31
N SER A 72 -7.83 -8.92 4.69
CA SER A 72 -7.83 -9.46 6.05
C SER A 72 -6.57 -10.28 6.36
N GLN A 73 -6.39 -10.66 7.62
CA GLN A 73 -5.31 -11.59 7.98
C GLN A 73 -5.49 -12.98 7.35
N GLU A 74 -6.74 -13.42 7.20
CA GLU A 74 -7.06 -14.70 6.57
C GLU A 74 -6.72 -14.68 5.08
N GLU A 75 -7.08 -13.60 4.38
CA GLU A 75 -6.76 -13.42 2.96
C GLU A 75 -5.24 -13.40 2.69
N VAL A 76 -4.49 -12.71 3.56
CA VAL A 76 -3.02 -12.69 3.48
C VAL A 76 -2.43 -14.08 3.73
N PHE A 77 -3.01 -14.84 4.67
CA PHE A 77 -2.55 -16.20 4.98
C PHE A 77 -2.82 -17.16 3.82
N ASP A 78 -3.99 -17.09 3.18
CA ASP A 78 -4.36 -17.98 2.08
C ASP A 78 -3.60 -17.67 0.77
N SER A 79 -3.08 -16.44 0.64
CA SER A 79 -2.39 -15.97 -0.56
C SER A 79 -0.87 -16.24 -0.56
N LEU A 80 -0.28 -16.59 0.60
CA LEU A 80 1.17 -16.75 0.79
C LEU A 80 1.56 -18.21 1.04
#